data_AF-A0A6G3YVM8-F1
#
_entry.id   AF-A0A6G3YVM8-F1
#
_cell.length_a   1.000
_cell.length_b   1.000
_cell.length_c   1.000
_cell.angle_alpha   90.00
_cell.angle_beta   90.00
_cell.angle_gamma   90.00
#
_symmetry.space_group_name_H-M   'P 1'
#
loop_
_entity.id
_entity.type
_entity.pdbx_description
1 polymer ?
#
loop_
_entity_poly.entity_id
_entity_poly.type
_entity_poly.pdbx_seq_one_letter_code
_entity_poly.pdbx_strand_id
1 'polypeptide(L)'
;MAPPVTLTNLEDLSSNKLQPCDRAFHDWYRFVLSFPPHLVRHYIQAFGLETDAVILDPFCGTGTTLVEAKKNKISSIGVEAIPMSHLASSTKIQWQVNQAALQAAQERVLSRAQTQAKKTPQLSFSPE
;
A
#
# COMPACT_ATOMS: atom_id res chain seq x y z
N MET A 1 -15.56 14.43 1.00
CA MET A 1 -14.53 15.41 0.58
C MET A 1 -13.67 15.69 1.81
N ALA A 2 -12.36 15.46 1.76
CA ALA A 2 -11.49 15.85 2.88
C ALA A 2 -11.45 17.38 2.92
N PRO A 3 -11.54 18.01 4.10
CA PRO A 3 -11.44 19.47 4.20
C PRO A 3 -10.09 19.94 3.64
N PRO A 4 -10.01 21.16 3.09
CA PRO A 4 -8.73 21.75 2.71
C PRO A 4 -7.77 21.70 3.91
N VAL A 5 -6.50 21.36 3.64
CA VAL A 5 -5.46 21.34 4.67
C VAL A 5 -5.19 22.78 5.10
N THR A 6 -5.86 23.23 6.15
CA THR A 6 -5.60 24.54 6.74
C THR A 6 -4.43 24.39 7.71
N LEU A 7 -3.24 24.87 7.32
CA LEU A 7 -2.08 24.95 8.21
C LEU A 7 -2.29 26.08 9.22
N THR A 8 -3.16 25.88 10.20
CA THR A 8 -3.40 26.83 11.29
C THR A 8 -2.33 26.74 12.38
N ASN A 9 -1.64 25.60 12.50
CA ASN A 9 -0.54 25.37 13.42
C ASN A 9 0.47 24.37 12.80
N LEU A 10 1.73 24.79 12.63
CA LEU A 10 2.80 23.94 12.07
C LEU A 10 3.21 22.79 13.01
N GLU A 11 2.87 22.87 14.30
CA GLU A 11 3.14 21.82 15.30
C GLU A 11 2.05 20.74 15.33
N ASP A 12 0.88 20.99 14.71
CA ASP A 12 -0.20 20.01 14.66
C ASP A 12 0.03 18.96 13.55
N LEU A 13 0.75 17.90 13.93
CA LEU A 13 1.03 16.75 13.07
C LEU A 13 -0.16 15.76 12.98
N SER A 14 -1.33 16.08 13.55
CA SER A 14 -2.50 15.19 13.51
C SER A 14 -2.95 14.91 12.07
N SER A 15 -2.78 15.89 11.17
CA SER A 15 -3.07 15.73 9.74
C SER A 15 -2.14 14.75 9.06
N ASN A 16 -0.95 14.45 9.56
CA ASN A 16 0.00 13.52 8.90
C ASN A 16 -0.30 12.04 9.14
N LYS A 17 -1.42 11.74 9.81
CA LYS A 17 -1.82 10.36 10.11
C LYS A 17 -2.55 9.73 8.92
N LEU A 18 -2.38 8.42 8.76
CA LEU A 18 -3.20 7.63 7.85
C LEU A 18 -4.66 7.68 8.29
N GLN A 19 -5.56 7.96 7.34
CA GLN A 19 -7.00 7.87 7.57
C GLN A 19 -7.44 6.40 7.43
N PRO A 20 -8.58 5.99 8.02
CA PRO A 20 -9.08 4.61 7.89
C PRO A 20 -9.19 4.12 6.44
N CYS A 21 -9.62 4.99 5.51
CA CYS A 21 -9.73 4.67 4.09
C CYS A 21 -8.37 4.51 3.36
N ASP A 22 -7.28 4.95 3.96
CA ASP A 22 -5.93 4.84 3.39
C ASP A 22 -5.29 3.47 3.68
N ARG A 23 -5.75 2.76 4.71
CA ARG A 23 -5.09 1.56 5.23
C ARG A 23 -5.01 0.40 4.25
N ALA A 24 -5.95 0.31 3.30
CA ALA A 24 -6.06 -0.80 2.35
C ALA A 24 -4.75 -1.11 1.59
N PHE A 25 -3.90 -0.09 1.36
CA PHE A 25 -2.58 -0.26 0.71
C PHE A 25 -1.45 0.41 1.49
N HIS A 26 -1.72 1.52 2.18
CA HIS A 26 -0.67 2.30 2.83
C HIS A 26 -0.23 1.71 4.18
N ASP A 27 -0.94 0.73 4.71
CA ASP A 27 -0.61 0.03 5.96
C ASP A 27 0.15 -1.29 5.72
N TRP A 28 0.39 -1.69 4.46
CA TRP A 28 1.11 -2.94 4.13
C TRP A 28 2.60 -2.89 4.50
N TYR A 29 3.16 -1.67 4.53
CA TYR A 29 4.56 -1.46 4.87
C TYR A 29 4.72 -0.07 5.47
N ARG A 30 5.18 0.00 6.72
CA ARG A 30 5.39 1.26 7.44
C ARG A 30 6.74 1.88 7.07
N PHE A 31 6.70 3.04 6.42
CA PHE A 31 7.89 3.82 6.05
C PHE A 31 7.90 5.14 6.82
N VAL A 32 8.94 5.39 7.62
CA VAL A 32 9.01 6.49 8.60
C VAL A 32 9.08 7.88 7.94
N LEU A 33 9.41 7.95 6.64
CA LEU A 33 9.62 9.20 5.90
C LEU A 33 8.60 9.41 4.75
N SER A 34 7.42 8.79 4.82
CA SER A 34 6.35 9.02 3.84
C SER A 34 5.51 10.25 4.18
N PHE A 35 4.97 10.92 3.15
CA PHE A 35 3.87 11.87 3.27
C PHE A 35 2.51 11.15 3.33
N PRO A 36 1.45 11.80 3.84
CA PRO A 36 0.14 11.17 3.93
C PRO A 36 -0.58 11.10 2.56
N PRO A 37 -1.39 10.06 2.30
CA PRO A 37 -2.05 9.86 1.00
C PRO A 37 -3.01 10.98 0.57
N HIS A 38 -3.67 11.65 1.52
CA HIS A 38 -4.55 12.78 1.20
C HIS A 38 -3.81 13.99 0.64
N LEU A 39 -2.50 14.13 0.89
CA LEU A 39 -1.69 15.17 0.26
C LEU A 39 -1.61 14.96 -1.26
N VAL A 40 -1.45 13.72 -1.71
CA VAL A 40 -1.46 13.40 -3.15
C VAL A 40 -2.81 13.70 -3.76
N ARG A 41 -3.90 13.30 -3.09
CA ARG A 41 -5.27 13.60 -3.55
C ARG A 41 -5.51 15.11 -3.66
N HIS A 42 -4.98 15.89 -2.72
CA HIS A 42 -5.05 17.35 -2.78
C HIS A 42 -4.36 17.89 -4.03
N TYR A 43 -3.14 17.44 -4.36
CA TYR A 43 -2.44 17.89 -5.55
C TYR A 43 -3.07 17.43 -6.87
N ILE A 44 -3.62 16.21 -6.91
CA ILE A 44 -4.41 15.73 -8.06
C ILE A 44 -5.56 16.72 -8.35
N GLN A 45 -6.28 17.15 -7.31
CA GLN A 45 -7.38 18.10 -7.44
C GLN A 45 -6.89 19.53 -7.76
N ALA A 46 -5.86 20.00 -7.06
CA ALA A 46 -5.35 21.36 -7.21
C ALA A 46 -4.79 21.63 -8.61
N PHE A 47 -4.21 20.61 -9.25
CA PHE A 47 -3.70 20.70 -10.62
C PHE A 47 -4.73 20.27 -11.68
N GLY A 48 -5.94 19.85 -11.27
CA GLY A 48 -6.98 19.38 -12.21
C GLY A 48 -6.52 18.18 -13.05
N LEU A 49 -5.83 17.22 -12.42
CA LEU A 49 -5.33 16.04 -13.14
C LEU A 49 -6.48 15.08 -13.43
N GLU A 50 -6.68 14.78 -14.71
CA GLU A 50 -7.68 13.84 -15.20
C GLU A 50 -7.02 12.55 -15.73
N THR A 51 -7.81 11.61 -16.24
CA THR A 51 -7.34 10.28 -16.68
C THR A 51 -6.39 10.30 -17.88
N ASP A 52 -6.27 11.43 -18.58
CA ASP A 52 -5.34 11.68 -19.69
C ASP A 52 -3.95 12.16 -19.21
N ALA A 53 -3.82 12.52 -17.93
CA ALA A 53 -2.55 12.91 -17.34
C ALA A 53 -1.65 11.70 -17.02
N VAL A 54 -0.35 11.99 -16.90
CA VAL A 54 0.67 11.04 -16.41
C VAL A 54 1.44 11.67 -15.27
N ILE A 55 1.45 11.02 -14.11
CA ILE A 55 2.20 11.46 -12.93
C ILE A 55 3.58 10.79 -12.92
N LEU A 56 4.64 11.59 -12.84
CA LEU A 56 6.01 11.10 -12.61
C LEU A 56 6.41 11.35 -11.16
N ASP A 57 6.81 10.29 -10.46
CA ASP A 57 7.44 10.36 -9.14
C ASP A 57 8.87 9.79 -9.22
N PRO A 58 9.92 10.63 -9.33
CA PRO A 58 11.28 10.17 -9.52
C PRO A 58 11.91 9.54 -8.25
N PHE A 59 11.22 9.61 -7.11
CA PHE A 59 11.68 9.07 -5.83
C PHE A 59 10.51 8.44 -5.06
N CYS A 60 9.85 7.48 -5.72
CA CYS A 60 8.50 7.07 -5.31
C CYS A 60 8.46 6.30 -3.98
N GLY A 61 9.61 5.89 -3.43
CA GLY A 61 9.69 5.21 -2.15
C GLY A 61 8.83 3.97 -2.14
N THR A 62 7.91 3.90 -1.17
CA THR A 62 6.96 2.78 -1.05
C THR A 62 5.66 2.99 -1.83
N GLY A 63 5.61 4.01 -2.70
CA GLY A 63 4.61 4.15 -3.76
C GLY A 63 3.36 4.95 -3.39
N THR A 64 3.39 5.84 -2.39
CA THR A 64 2.20 6.63 -1.98
C THR A 64 1.57 7.38 -3.16
N THR A 65 2.39 8.07 -3.97
CA THR A 65 1.94 8.75 -5.19
C THR A 65 1.31 7.79 -6.19
N LEU A 66 1.97 6.67 -6.46
CA LEU A 66 1.54 5.70 -7.48
C LEU A 66 0.23 5.02 -7.11
N VAL A 67 0.06 4.67 -5.83
CA VAL A 67 -1.18 4.07 -5.31
C VAL A 67 -2.34 5.05 -5.43
N GLU A 68 -2.15 6.32 -5.04
CA GLU A 68 -3.22 7.32 -5.14
C GLU A 68 -3.52 7.70 -6.59
N ALA A 69 -2.52 7.79 -7.46
CA ALA A 69 -2.72 7.95 -8.91
C ALA A 69 -3.59 6.80 -9.46
N LYS A 70 -3.24 5.54 -9.12
CA LYS A 70 -3.99 4.36 -9.56
C LYS A 70 -5.42 4.33 -9.03
N LYS A 71 -5.65 4.73 -7.77
CA LYS A 71 -7.01 4.86 -7.19
C LYS A 71 -7.86 5.89 -7.95
N ASN A 72 -7.24 6.92 -8.51
CA ASN A 72 -7.89 7.95 -9.32
C ASN A 72 -7.86 7.64 -10.84
N LYS A 73 -7.43 6.44 -11.25
CA LYS A 73 -7.31 6.01 -12.66
C LYS A 73 -6.38 6.89 -13.50
N ILE A 74 -5.39 7.53 -12.86
CA ILE A 74 -4.37 8.33 -13.51
C ILE A 74 -3.15 7.45 -13.75
N SER A 75 -2.58 7.52 -14.95
CA SER A 75 -1.34 6.82 -15.29
C SER A 75 -0.18 7.37 -14.46
N SER A 76 0.73 6.52 -14.00
CA SER A 76 1.89 6.97 -13.23
C SER A 76 3.15 6.16 -13.50
N ILE A 77 4.29 6.83 -13.36
CA ILE A 77 5.63 6.27 -13.49
C ILE A 77 6.39 6.60 -12.21
N GLY A 78 6.93 5.58 -11.56
CA GLY A 78 7.75 5.72 -10.35
C GLY A 78 9.16 5.23 -10.57
N VAL A 79 10.14 5.97 -10.07
CA VAL A 79 11.55 5.55 -10.02
C VAL A 79 11.96 5.41 -8.55
N GLU A 80 12.61 4.31 -8.23
CA GLU A 80 13.13 4.02 -6.88
C GLU A 80 14.38 3.15 -6.99
N ALA A 81 15.44 3.56 -6.30
CA ALA A 81 16.74 2.87 -6.35
C ALA A 81 16.87 1.78 -5.27
N ILE A 82 16.17 1.93 -4.14
CA ILE A 82 16.23 1.01 -3.00
C ILE A 82 15.36 -0.21 -3.31
N PRO A 83 15.95 -1.43 -3.44
CA PRO A 83 15.21 -2.61 -3.89
C PRO A 83 13.99 -2.96 -3.02
N MET A 84 14.09 -2.76 -1.70
CA MET A 84 13.00 -3.05 -0.77
C MET A 84 11.83 -2.06 -0.94
N SER A 85 12.12 -0.77 -1.09
CA SER A 85 11.10 0.26 -1.34
C SER A 85 10.43 0.02 -2.69
N HIS A 86 11.22 -0.28 -3.72
CA HIS A 86 10.75 -0.66 -5.05
C HIS A 86 9.83 -1.90 -5.00
N LEU A 87 10.20 -2.94 -4.25
CA LEU A 87 9.36 -4.12 -4.07
C LEU A 87 8.03 -3.76 -3.41
N ALA A 88 8.05 -2.95 -2.35
CA ALA A 88 6.84 -2.51 -1.67
C ALA A 88 5.93 -1.69 -2.60
N SER A 89 6.47 -0.72 -3.34
CA SER A 89 5.71 0.11 -4.26
C SER A 89 5.13 -0.72 -5.42
N SER A 90 5.95 -1.55 -6.07
CA SER A 90 5.54 -2.44 -7.17
C SER A 90 4.43 -3.40 -6.74
N THR A 91 4.52 -3.95 -5.52
CA THR A 91 3.50 -4.85 -4.98
C THR A 91 2.19 -4.10 -4.71
N LYS A 92 2.25 -2.91 -4.10
CA LYS A 92 1.05 -2.10 -3.78
C LYS A 92 0.28 -1.65 -5.02
N ILE A 93 0.94 -1.53 -6.18
CA ILE A 93 0.29 -1.15 -7.44
C ILE A 93 -0.08 -2.34 -8.33
N GLN A 94 0.28 -3.58 -7.97
CA GLN A 94 -0.12 -4.77 -8.74
C GLN A 94 -1.51 -5.25 -8.31
N TRP A 95 -2.55 -4.76 -8.99
CA TRP A 95 -3.94 -5.12 -8.71
C TRP A 95 -4.48 -6.22 -9.63
N GLN A 96 -3.73 -6.60 -10.67
CA GLN A 96 -4.11 -7.71 -11.55
C GLN A 96 -3.63 -9.01 -10.91
N VAL A 97 -4.50 -9.61 -10.10
CA VAL A 97 -4.22 -10.88 -9.42
C VAL A 97 -4.47 -12.03 -10.39
N ASN A 98 -3.45 -12.88 -10.60
CA ASN A 98 -3.64 -14.13 -11.32
C ASN A 98 -4.33 -15.14 -10.40
N GLN A 99 -5.63 -15.33 -10.61
CA GLN A 99 -6.47 -16.22 -9.80
C GLN A 99 -5.97 -17.67 -9.80
N ALA A 100 -5.56 -18.20 -10.95
CA ALA A 100 -5.07 -19.58 -11.07
C ALA A 100 -3.76 -19.76 -10.28
N ALA A 101 -2.83 -18.78 -10.37
CA ALA A 101 -1.60 -18.82 -9.60
C ALA A 101 -1.86 -18.73 -8.09
N LEU A 102 -2.86 -17.93 -7.67
CA LEU A 102 -3.27 -17.83 -6.27
C LEU A 102 -3.84 -19.15 -5.75
N GLN A 103 -4.72 -19.81 -6.50
CA GLN A 103 -5.29 -21.12 -6.16
C GLN A 103 -4.19 -22.18 -6.04
N ALA A 104 -3.27 -22.24 -7.01
CA ALA A 104 -2.13 -23.15 -6.94
C ALA A 104 -1.22 -22.87 -5.73
N ALA A 105 -1.01 -21.59 -5.37
CA ALA A 105 -0.25 -21.23 -4.17
C ALA A 105 -0.98 -21.66 -2.88
N GLN A 106 -2.29 -21.46 -2.80
CA GLN A 106 -3.13 -21.90 -1.69
C GLN A 106 -3.03 -23.41 -1.47
N GLU A 107 -3.21 -24.21 -2.53
CA GLU A 107 -3.13 -25.67 -2.46
C GLU A 107 -1.76 -26.15 -1.97
N ARG A 108 -0.67 -25.55 -2.48
CA ARG A 108 0.70 -25.88 -2.04
C ARG A 108 0.93 -25.55 -0.56
N VAL A 109 0.45 -24.40 -0.09
CA VAL A 109 0.59 -24.00 1.32
C VAL A 109 -0.22 -24.93 2.22
N LEU A 110 -1.46 -25.24 1.83
CA LEU A 110 -2.34 -26.14 2.58
C LEU A 110 -1.79 -27.56 2.68
N SER A 111 -1.28 -28.12 1.58
CA SER A 111 -0.73 -29.48 1.59
C SER A 111 0.53 -29.57 2.47
N ARG A 112 1.39 -28.54 2.44
CA ARG A 112 2.57 -28.45 3.32
C ARG A 112 2.16 -28.33 4.79
N ALA A 113 1.19 -27.46 5.08
CA ALA A 113 0.68 -27.27 6.44
C ALA A 113 0.07 -28.57 7.01
N GLN A 114 -0.76 -29.27 6.23
CA GLN A 114 -1.34 -30.56 6.62
C GLN A 114 -0.27 -31.64 6.84
N THR A 115 0.74 -31.70 5.97
CA THR A 115 1.86 -32.64 6.12
C THR A 115 2.65 -32.36 7.39
N GLN A 116 2.92 -31.09 7.69
CA GLN A 116 3.63 -30.68 8.89
C GLN A 116 2.82 -30.97 10.16
N ALA A 117 1.51 -30.64 10.16
CA ALA A 117 0.61 -30.88 11.29
C ALA A 117 0.52 -32.37 11.67
N LYS A 118 0.63 -33.30 10.71
CA LYS A 118 0.66 -34.74 10.98
C LYS A 118 1.98 -35.22 11.60
N LYS A 119 3.08 -34.51 11.35
CA LYS A 119 4.43 -34.86 11.85
C LYS A 119 4.73 -34.22 13.22
N THR A 120 4.10 -33.10 13.53
CA THR A 120 4.31 -32.38 14.78
C THR A 120 3.34 -32.91 15.84
N PRO A 121 3.81 -33.33 17.03
CA PRO A 121 2.93 -33.65 18.13
C PRO A 121 2.03 -32.46 18.42
N GLN A 122 0.71 -32.66 18.52
CA GLN A 122 -0.18 -31.56 18.90
C GLN A 122 0.17 -31.13 20.32
N LEU A 123 0.55 -29.86 20.48
CA LEU A 123 0.72 -29.25 21.80
C LEU A 123 -0.64 -29.27 22.50
N SER A 124 -0.81 -30.17 23.47
CA SER A 124 -1.96 -30.13 24.36
C SER A 124 -1.79 -28.94 25.30
N PHE A 125 -2.55 -27.88 25.06
CA PHE A 125 -2.75 -26.86 26.07
C PHE A 125 -3.75 -27.42 27.09
N SER A 126 -3.27 -27.72 28.29
CA SER A 126 -4.13 -27.85 29.47
C SER A 126 -4.17 -26.47 30.13
N PRO A 127 -5.29 -25.73 30.07
CA PRO A 127 -5.44 -24.54 30.89
C PRO A 127 -5.58 -24.97 32.35
N GLU A 128 -4.78 -24.35 33.23
CA GLU A 128 -4.99 -24.37 34.70
C GLU A 128 -6.22 -23.55 35.08
#